data_AF-A0A4S5CQ89-F1
#
_entry.id   AF-A0A4S5CQ89-F1
#
_cell.length_a   1.000
_cell.length_b   1.000
_cell.length_c   1.000
_cell.angle_alpha   90.00
_cell.angle_beta   90.00
_cell.angle_gamma   90.00
#
_symmetry.space_group_name_H-M   'P 1'
#
loop_
_entity.id
_entity.type
_entity.pdbx_description
1 polymer ?
#
loop_
_entity_poly.entity_id
_entity_poly.type
_entity_poly.pdbx_seq_one_letter_code
_entity_poly.pdbx_strand_id
1 'polypeptide(L)'
;MGQVLTKGGNAPLPTTDVRVEIASSSSLDIAAILVTAAGKVRTDNDFVFFNQPTGPGVRLLPPSALEFTLAAVPPDIDKVVITGS
;
A
#
# COMPACT_ATOMS: atom_id res chain seq x y z
N MET A 1 -11.78 -17.23 -8.40
CA MET A 1 -11.84 -16.41 -9.63
C MET A 1 -11.36 -15.02 -9.26
N GLY A 2 -10.31 -14.50 -9.91
CA GLY A 2 -9.89 -13.11 -9.69
C GLY A 2 -10.89 -12.15 -10.33
N GLN A 3 -11.14 -11.00 -9.69
CA GLN A 3 -11.91 -9.93 -10.30
C GLN A 3 -10.98 -9.02 -11.09
N VAL A 4 -11.33 -8.71 -12.33
CA VAL A 4 -10.64 -7.70 -13.13
C VAL A 4 -11.35 -6.37 -12.93
N LEU A 5 -10.61 -5.35 -12.52
CA LEU A 5 -11.11 -3.99 -12.36
C LEU A 5 -10.58 -3.10 -13.49
N THR A 6 -11.43 -2.21 -14.02
CA THR A 6 -11.01 -1.13 -14.91
C THR A 6 -10.51 0.08 -14.11
N LYS A 7 -9.90 1.06 -14.78
CA LYS A 7 -9.51 2.32 -14.14
C LYS A 7 -10.71 2.93 -13.39
N GLY A 8 -10.51 3.22 -12.10
CA GLY A 8 -11.55 3.75 -11.20
C GLY A 8 -12.49 2.70 -10.59
N GLY A 9 -12.33 1.41 -10.91
CA GLY A 9 -13.08 0.32 -10.31
C GLY A 9 -12.70 0.09 -8.85
N ASN A 10 -13.67 -0.33 -8.04
CA ASN A 10 -13.50 -0.66 -6.63
C ASN A 10 -14.08 -2.06 -6.36
N ALA A 11 -13.46 -2.79 -5.44
CA ALA A 11 -13.97 -4.06 -4.95
C ALA A 11 -13.66 -4.18 -3.45
N PRO A 12 -14.50 -4.89 -2.68
CA PRO A 12 -14.17 -5.22 -1.30
C PRO A 12 -12.94 -6.13 -1.24
N LEU A 13 -12.10 -5.94 -0.23
CA LEU A 13 -10.99 -6.85 0.03
C LEU A 13 -11.54 -8.12 0.70
N PRO A 14 -11.12 -9.32 0.24
CA PRO A 14 -11.65 -10.58 0.76
C PRO A 14 -11.03 -11.00 2.11
N THR A 15 -9.94 -10.35 2.54
CA THR A 15 -9.18 -10.68 3.75
C THR A 15 -8.45 -9.45 4.27
N THR A 16 -7.97 -9.52 5.52
CA THR A 16 -7.17 -8.49 6.17
C THR A 16 -5.68 -8.56 5.85
N ASP A 17 -5.18 -9.69 5.37
CA ASP A 17 -3.80 -9.86 4.94
C ASP A 17 -3.73 -9.87 3.42
N VAL A 18 -3.20 -8.79 2.86
CA VAL A 18 -3.28 -8.50 1.42
C VAL A 18 -1.86 -8.35 0.87
N ARG A 19 -1.62 -8.92 -0.30
CA ARG A 19 -0.40 -8.70 -1.07
C ARG A 19 -0.76 -8.03 -2.39
N VAL A 20 -0.12 -6.89 -2.66
CA VAL A 20 -0.26 -6.15 -3.91
C VAL A 20 1.05 -6.27 -4.67
N GLU A 21 1.00 -6.84 -5.86
CA GLU A 21 2.15 -6.91 -6.77
C GLU A 21 1.94 -5.98 -7.94
N ILE A 22 2.97 -5.20 -8.28
CA ILE A 22 2.93 -4.27 -9.41
C ILE A 22 3.89 -4.76 -10.48
N ALA A 23 3.34 -5.14 -11.63
CA ALA A 23 4.09 -5.55 -12.80
C ALA A 23 4.19 -4.39 -13.79
N SER A 24 5.41 -4.09 -14.24
CA SER A 24 5.71 -3.13 -15.29
C SER A 24 6.81 -3.69 -16.21
N SER A 25 6.86 -3.23 -17.46
CA SER A 25 7.95 -3.54 -18.38
C SER A 25 9.24 -2.77 -18.09
N SER A 26 9.15 -1.71 -17.29
CA SER A 26 10.29 -0.93 -16.80
C SER A 26 10.51 -1.15 -15.30
N SER A 27 11.70 -0.82 -14.80
CA SER A 27 11.90 -0.66 -13.35
C SER A 27 10.90 0.37 -12.82
N LEU A 28 10.35 0.10 -11.64
CA LEU A 28 9.35 0.94 -10.99
C LEU A 28 9.74 1.11 -9.53
N ASP A 29 9.83 2.35 -9.09
CA ASP A 29 9.96 2.67 -7.67
C ASP A 29 8.55 2.75 -7.08
N ILE A 30 8.24 1.82 -6.17
CA ILE A 30 6.94 1.77 -5.52
C ILE A 30 7.01 2.21 -4.06
N ALA A 31 5.92 2.82 -3.60
CA ALA A 31 5.78 3.24 -2.21
C ALA A 31 4.34 3.10 -1.72
N ALA A 32 4.18 3.01 -0.40
CA ALA A 32 2.89 3.09 0.28
C ALA A 32 2.88 4.28 1.24
N ILE A 33 1.77 5.02 1.26
CA ILE A 33 1.59 6.22 2.07
C ILE A 33 0.35 6.03 2.92
N LEU A 34 0.53 5.94 4.23
CA LEU A 34 -0.56 5.85 5.19
C LEU A 34 -1.03 7.27 5.48
N VAL A 35 -2.28 7.59 5.16
CA VAL A 35 -2.80 8.94 5.36
C VAL A 35 -4.06 8.94 6.21
N THR A 36 -4.12 9.94 7.07
CA THR A 36 -5.28 10.23 7.91
C THR A 36 -6.43 10.79 7.09
N ALA A 37 -7.60 10.94 7.72
CA ALA A 37 -8.77 11.59 7.13
C ALA A 37 -8.49 13.05 6.67
N ALA A 38 -7.46 13.70 7.21
CA ALA A 38 -7.01 15.02 6.76
C ALA A 38 -6.21 14.99 5.44
N GLY A 39 -5.99 13.81 4.86
CA GLY A 39 -5.21 13.64 3.63
C GLY A 39 -3.71 13.82 3.82
N LYS A 40 -3.20 13.67 5.05
CA LYS A 40 -1.78 13.82 5.39
C LYS A 40 -1.26 12.60 6.15
N VAL A 41 0.04 12.32 6.00
CA VAL A 41 0.80 11.44 6.90
C VAL A 41 0.86 12.05 8.30
N ARG A 42 1.01 11.23 9.34
CA ARG A 42 1.19 11.72 10.72
C ARG A 42 2.64 12.08 10.98
N THR A 43 3.54 11.22 10.52
CA THR A 43 5.00 11.37 10.59
C THR A 43 5.64 10.68 9.38
N ASP A 44 6.95 10.82 9.23
CA ASP A 44 7.72 10.13 8.18
C ASP A 44 7.62 8.59 8.27
N ASN A 45 7.23 8.03 9.43
CA ASN A 45 7.02 6.59 9.60
C ASN A 45 5.83 6.03 8.80
N ASP A 46 4.94 6.91 8.33
CA ASP A 46 3.78 6.55 7.51
C ASP A 46 4.10 6.50 6.00
N PHE A 47 5.38 6.70 5.64
CA PHE A 47 5.85 6.58 4.27
C PHE A 47 6.76 5.36 4.11
N VAL A 48 6.29 4.35 3.38
CA VAL A 48 7.01 3.08 3.17
C VAL A 48 7.55 3.03 1.76
N PHE A 49 8.87 2.95 1.62
CA PHE A 49 9.59 3.00 0.34
C PHE A 49 10.93 2.26 0.46
N PHE A 50 11.76 2.23 -0.59
CA PHE A 50 12.98 1.39 -0.62
C PHE A 50 13.96 1.62 0.56
N ASN A 51 14.14 2.85 1.05
CA ASN A 51 14.99 3.13 2.22
C ASN A 51 14.28 2.97 3.57
N GLN A 52 12.96 2.81 3.56
CA GLN A 52 12.14 2.56 4.74
C GLN A 52 11.10 1.49 4.41
N PRO A 53 11.52 0.21 4.29
CA PRO A 53 10.68 -0.84 3.70
C PRO A 53 9.59 -1.36 4.64
N THR A 54 9.49 -0.85 5.85
CA THR A 54 8.48 -1.29 6.84
C THR A 54 7.82 -0.08 7.48
N GLY A 55 6.49 -0.14 7.61
CA GLY A 55 5.68 0.81 8.36
C GLY A 55 4.54 0.08 9.08
N PRO A 56 3.63 0.82 9.74
CA PRO A 56 2.53 0.23 10.51
C PRO A 56 1.60 -0.62 9.63
N GLY A 57 1.67 -1.95 9.75
CA GLY A 57 0.85 -2.87 8.97
C GLY A 57 1.17 -2.91 7.48
N VAL A 58 2.31 -2.37 7.03
CA VAL A 58 2.72 -2.35 5.62
C VAL A 58 4.20 -2.70 5.50
N ARG A 59 4.53 -3.55 4.53
CA ARG A 59 5.92 -3.92 4.23
C ARG A 59 6.16 -3.98 2.72
N LEU A 60 7.20 -3.29 2.28
CA LEU A 60 7.73 -3.37 0.93
C LEU A 60 8.63 -4.59 0.78
N LEU A 61 8.37 -5.37 -0.26
CA LEU A 61 9.12 -6.53 -0.68
C LEU A 61 9.70 -6.32 -2.08
N PRO A 62 11.00 -6.61 -2.28
CA PRO A 62 11.58 -6.67 -3.61
C PRO A 62 10.91 -7.76 -4.47
N PRO A 63 10.78 -7.58 -5.80
CA PRO A 63 11.18 -6.37 -6.54
C PRO A 63 10.13 -5.24 -6.47
N SER A 64 8.83 -5.56 -6.43
CA SER A 64 7.76 -4.55 -6.48
C SER A 64 6.44 -5.11 -5.90
N ALA A 65 6.51 -5.58 -4.66
CA ALA A 65 5.37 -6.08 -3.91
C ALA A 65 5.19 -5.33 -2.59
N LEU A 66 3.95 -5.08 -2.19
CA LEU A 66 3.58 -4.55 -0.88
C LEU A 66 2.70 -5.57 -0.16
N GLU A 67 3.09 -5.94 1.04
CA GLU A 67 2.28 -6.75 1.95
C GLU A 67 1.63 -5.85 2.99
N PHE A 68 0.35 -6.09 3.25
CA PHE A 68 -0.49 -5.35 4.17
C PHE A 68 -1.07 -6.31 5.19
N THR A 69 -0.90 -6.00 6.47
CA THR A 69 -1.68 -6.58 7.56
C THR A 69 -2.59 -5.48 8.07
N LEU A 70 -3.82 -5.43 7.53
CA LEU A 70 -4.76 -4.32 7.77
C LEU A 70 -5.16 -4.19 9.24
N ALA A 71 -5.15 -5.30 10.00
CA ALA A 71 -5.40 -5.27 11.44
C ALA A 71 -4.29 -4.57 12.25
N ALA A 72 -3.09 -4.41 11.68
CA ALA A 72 -1.97 -3.69 12.28
C ALA A 72 -1.84 -2.24 11.78
N VAL A 73 -2.73 -1.81 10.87
CA VAL A 73 -2.82 -0.41 10.46
C VAL A 73 -3.46 0.39 11.61
N PRO A 74 -2.84 1.49 12.06
CA PRO A 74 -3.37 2.30 13.15
C PRO A 74 -4.76 2.87 12.82
N PRO A 75 -5.67 2.97 13.81
CA PRO A 75 -7.08 3.30 13.59
C PRO A 75 -7.33 4.74 13.11
N ASP A 76 -6.33 5.62 13.22
CA ASP A 76 -6.34 6.99 12.74
C ASP A 76 -5.93 7.14 11.26
N ILE A 77 -5.50 6.05 10.62
CA ILE A 77 -5.27 5.98 9.18
C ILE A 77 -6.58 5.70 8.46
N ASP A 78 -6.95 6.59 7.54
CA ASP A 78 -8.18 6.51 6.76
C ASP A 78 -7.99 5.74 5.44
N LYS A 79 -6.81 5.87 4.83
CA LYS A 79 -6.47 5.16 3.58
C LYS A 79 -4.97 4.91 3.48
N VAL A 80 -4.61 3.87 2.74
CA VAL A 80 -3.24 3.62 2.30
C VAL A 80 -3.16 3.80 0.79
N VAL A 81 -2.34 4.76 0.35
CA VAL A 81 -2.15 5.09 -1.06
C VAL A 81 -0.91 4.39 -1.58
N ILE A 82 -1.01 3.77 -2.75
CA ILE A 82 0.13 3.13 -3.41
C ILE A 82 0.54 3.98 -4.61
N THR A 83 1.84 4.25 -4.74
CA THR A 83 2.41 4.98 -5.89
C THR A 83 3.46 4.12 -6.58
N GLY A 84 3.67 4.36 -7.87
CA GLY A 84 4.73 3.78 -8.68
C GLY A 84 5.25 4.81 -9.67
N SER A 85 6.56 5.02 -9.74
CA SER A 85 7.22 5.97 -10.63
C SER A 85 8.46 5.41 -11.32
#